data_AF-A0A4S8Q611-F1
#
_entry.id   AF-A0A4S8Q611-F1
#
_cell.length_a   1.000
_cell.length_b   1.000
_cell.length_c   1.000
_cell.angle_alpha   90.00
_cell.angle_beta   90.00
_cell.angle_gamma   90.00
#
_symmetry.space_group_name_H-M   'P 1'
#
loop_
_entity.id
_entity.type
_entity.pdbx_description
1 polymer ?
#
loop_
_entity_poly.entity_id
_entity_poly.type
_entity_poly.pdbx_seq_one_letter_code
_entity_poly.pdbx_strand_id
1 'polypeptide(L)'
;MSARIAWDVASEDVTDPAEIASLIVETLNMVNPHGTRGITMWLGPIGAERDDMTLRLDLDPEPGGVPVASMEEIETLPEVTAETIGAAAVCWLPEGLIAVDPDIPGADITVMVDSSENLVHVAASEARVSIPEAIRLAQEYATTGQRPDLPAEQENSVGARWAPQPEMPVQDWSGETSEQDR
;
A
#
# COMPACT_ATOMS: atom_id res chain seq x y z
N MET A 1 13.98 -13.55 9.94
CA MET A 1 12.77 -14.25 9.47
C MET A 1 12.61 -13.91 7.99
N SER A 2 11.81 -14.66 7.24
CA SER A 2 11.49 -14.38 5.83
C SER A 2 10.02 -13.95 5.74
N ALA A 3 9.70 -13.05 4.82
CA ALA A 3 8.37 -12.49 4.63
C ALA A 3 7.91 -12.63 3.19
N ARG A 4 6.62 -12.52 2.94
CA ARG A 4 6.06 -12.35 1.61
C ARG A 4 5.57 -10.91 1.47
N ILE A 5 5.84 -10.30 0.34
CA ILE A 5 5.31 -8.99 -0.04
C ILE A 5 4.50 -9.14 -1.33
N ALA A 6 3.33 -8.53 -1.38
CA ALA A 6 2.42 -8.58 -2.51
C ALA A 6 2.02 -7.17 -2.94
N TRP A 7 1.82 -6.99 -4.24
CA TRP A 7 1.31 -5.76 -4.84
C TRP A 7 0.58 -6.10 -6.14
N ASP A 8 -0.65 -5.62 -6.31
CA ASP A 8 -1.48 -5.82 -7.50
C ASP A 8 -1.46 -7.25 -8.09
N VAL A 9 -0.67 -7.49 -9.14
CA VAL A 9 -0.58 -8.75 -9.89
C VAL A 9 0.58 -9.66 -9.46
N ALA A 10 1.43 -9.19 -8.55
CA ALA A 10 2.68 -9.84 -8.20
C ALA A 10 2.85 -10.02 -6.69
N SER A 11 3.70 -10.98 -6.34
CA SER A 11 4.16 -11.19 -4.98
C SER A 11 5.49 -11.91 -4.97
N GLU A 12 6.28 -11.65 -3.94
CA GLU A 12 7.63 -12.16 -3.79
C GLU A 12 7.88 -12.61 -2.35
N ASP A 13 8.56 -13.76 -2.21
CA ASP A 13 9.04 -14.23 -0.92
C ASP A 13 10.45 -13.67 -0.70
N VAL A 14 10.58 -12.81 0.30
CA VAL A 14 11.81 -12.12 0.67
C VAL A 14 12.46 -12.85 1.84
N THR A 15 13.65 -13.40 1.60
CA THR A 15 14.36 -14.19 2.62
C THR A 15 15.30 -13.36 3.49
N ASP A 16 15.85 -12.27 2.94
CA ASP A 16 16.62 -11.27 3.66
C ASP A 16 15.78 -9.98 3.84
N PRO A 17 15.41 -9.60 5.08
CA PRO A 17 14.68 -8.36 5.33
C PRO A 17 15.31 -7.10 4.71
N ALA A 18 16.63 -7.08 4.50
CA ALA A 18 17.29 -5.94 3.85
C ALA A 18 16.80 -5.70 2.41
N GLU A 19 16.36 -6.76 1.70
CA GLU A 19 15.88 -6.68 0.31
C GLU A 19 14.51 -5.99 0.18
N ILE A 20 13.74 -5.88 1.28
CA ILE A 20 12.43 -5.20 1.29
C ILE A 20 12.54 -3.76 0.79
N ALA A 21 13.60 -3.04 1.18
CA ALA A 21 13.81 -1.66 0.76
C ALA A 21 13.97 -1.55 -0.76
N SER A 22 14.81 -2.41 -1.34
CA SER A 22 15.04 -2.45 -2.79
C SER A 22 13.75 -2.76 -3.54
N LEU A 23 12.99 -3.76 -3.08
CA LEU A 23 11.76 -4.17 -3.76
C LEU A 23 10.67 -3.08 -3.70
N ILE A 24 10.53 -2.38 -2.57
CA ILE A 24 9.63 -1.24 -2.46
C ILE A 24 10.04 -0.13 -3.45
N VAL A 25 11.33 0.21 -3.48
CA VAL A 25 11.86 1.28 -4.35
C VAL A 25 11.72 0.92 -5.84
N GLU A 26 12.07 -0.30 -6.21
CA GLU A 26 11.89 -0.82 -7.58
C GLU A 26 10.42 -0.76 -7.98
N THR A 27 9.52 -1.19 -7.09
CA THR A 27 8.08 -1.16 -7.34
C THR A 27 7.56 0.28 -7.50
N LEU A 28 7.97 1.21 -6.65
CA LEU A 28 7.59 2.63 -6.78
C LEU A 28 8.03 3.23 -8.12
N ASN A 29 9.25 2.91 -8.57
CA ASN A 29 9.74 3.34 -9.89
C ASN A 29 8.99 2.68 -11.06
N MET A 30 8.46 1.46 -10.89
CA MET A 30 7.67 0.74 -11.90
C MET A 30 6.22 1.22 -12.01
N VAL A 31 5.64 1.88 -10.99
CA VAL A 31 4.21 2.26 -10.96
C VAL A 31 3.93 3.55 -11.72
N ASN A 32 4.90 4.48 -11.76
CA ASN A 32 4.81 5.75 -12.47
C ASN A 32 4.20 5.68 -13.90
N PRO A 33 4.48 4.65 -14.73
CA PRO A 33 3.88 4.49 -16.05
C PRO A 33 2.38 4.20 -16.11
N HIS A 34 1.76 3.85 -14.99
CA HIS A 34 0.33 3.54 -14.91
C HIS A 34 -0.52 4.75 -14.49
N GLY A 35 0.05 5.96 -14.57
CA GLY A 35 -0.65 7.22 -14.34
C GLY A 35 -0.75 7.65 -12.88
N THR A 36 -0.17 6.91 -11.95
CA THR A 36 -0.15 7.20 -10.51
C THR A 36 1.29 7.20 -10.00
N ARG A 37 1.55 8.01 -8.97
CA ARG A 37 2.86 8.08 -8.30
C ARG A 37 2.91 7.18 -7.06
N GLY A 38 1.76 6.77 -6.53
CA GLY A 38 1.68 5.95 -5.32
C GLY A 38 1.15 4.53 -5.53
N ILE A 39 1.52 3.63 -4.62
CA ILE A 39 1.14 2.21 -4.64
C ILE A 39 0.76 1.70 -3.23
N THR A 40 -0.16 0.72 -3.19
CA THR A 40 -0.39 -0.14 -2.03
C THR A 40 0.41 -1.43 -2.12
N MET A 41 1.05 -1.83 -1.02
CA MET A 41 1.70 -3.13 -0.85
C MET A 41 1.24 -3.82 0.44
N TRP A 42 1.29 -5.14 0.48
CA TRP A 42 0.96 -5.96 1.66
C TRP A 42 2.13 -6.85 2.04
N LEU A 43 2.37 -7.03 3.33
CA LEU A 43 3.40 -7.89 3.89
C LEU A 43 2.79 -8.88 4.88
N GLY A 44 3.21 -10.13 4.76
CA GLY A 44 2.77 -11.23 5.63
C GLY A 44 3.81 -12.35 5.71
N PRO A 45 3.51 -13.45 6.42
CA PRO A 45 4.39 -14.62 6.44
C PRO A 45 4.44 -15.28 5.05
N ILE A 46 5.53 -16.00 4.77
CA ILE A 46 5.65 -16.80 3.54
C ILE A 46 4.46 -17.76 3.40
N GLY A 47 3.87 -17.79 2.20
CA GLY A 47 2.70 -18.59 1.89
C GLY A 47 1.36 -17.99 2.33
N ALA A 48 1.35 -16.81 2.95
CA ALA A 48 0.11 -16.07 3.19
C ALA A 48 -0.47 -15.56 1.86
N GLU A 49 -1.79 -15.71 1.72
CA GLU A 49 -2.53 -14.98 0.71
C GLU A 49 -2.65 -13.50 1.11
N ARG A 50 -2.90 -12.63 0.13
CA ARG A 50 -2.97 -11.17 0.35
C ARG A 50 -3.93 -10.78 1.49
N ASP A 51 -5.08 -11.43 1.58
CA ASP A 51 -6.10 -11.12 2.60
C ASP A 51 -5.71 -11.58 4.02
N ASP A 52 -4.73 -12.47 4.14
CA ASP A 52 -4.16 -12.92 5.41
C ASP A 52 -2.92 -12.09 5.83
N MET A 53 -2.46 -11.16 4.99
CA MET A 53 -1.30 -10.32 5.26
C MET A 53 -1.66 -9.21 6.28
N THR A 54 -0.82 -9.06 7.30
CA THR A 54 -1.14 -8.22 8.46
C THR A 54 -0.54 -6.83 8.40
N LEU A 55 0.34 -6.53 7.44
CA LEU A 55 0.94 -5.21 7.28
C LEU A 55 0.59 -4.67 5.90
N ARG A 56 0.00 -3.48 5.83
CA ARG A 56 -0.29 -2.75 4.61
C ARG A 56 0.54 -1.46 4.58
N LEU A 57 1.10 -1.17 3.42
CA LEU A 57 1.83 0.06 3.12
C LEU A 57 1.11 0.78 1.98
N ASP A 58 0.76 2.04 2.17
CA ASP A 58 0.34 2.95 1.10
C ASP A 58 1.41 4.02 0.97
N LEU A 59 2.08 4.09 -0.19
CA LEU A 59 3.30 4.85 -0.38
C LEU A 59 3.12 5.82 -1.55
N ASP A 60 3.49 7.09 -1.37
CA ASP A 60 3.50 8.11 -2.43
C ASP A 60 4.77 8.97 -2.31
N PRO A 61 5.69 8.91 -3.28
CA PRO A 61 6.93 9.66 -3.27
C PRO A 61 6.71 11.17 -3.46
N GLU A 62 5.55 11.58 -3.98
CA GLU A 62 5.22 12.98 -4.23
C GLU A 62 3.76 13.30 -3.87
N PRO A 63 3.46 13.41 -2.56
CA PRO A 63 2.12 13.70 -2.07
C PRO A 63 1.56 15.01 -2.66
N GLY A 64 0.32 14.95 -3.15
CA GLY A 64 -0.32 16.08 -3.85
C GLY A 64 0.20 16.32 -5.28
N GLY A 65 1.10 15.47 -5.77
CA GLY A 65 1.49 15.43 -7.17
C GLY A 65 0.31 15.07 -8.08
N VAL A 66 0.37 15.54 -9.33
CA VAL A 66 -0.64 15.14 -10.32
C VAL A 66 -0.31 13.76 -10.90
N PRO A 67 -1.35 12.94 -11.18
CA PRO A 67 -1.24 11.75 -12.02
C PRO A 67 -0.39 11.99 -13.26
N VAL A 68 0.49 11.05 -13.58
CA VAL A 68 1.38 11.14 -14.74
C VAL A 68 0.55 10.98 -16.02
N ALA A 69 0.59 11.95 -16.91
CA ALA A 69 -0.33 12.00 -18.06
C ALA A 69 0.29 11.45 -19.36
N SER A 70 1.59 11.20 -19.40
CA SER A 70 2.29 10.77 -20.61
C SER A 70 3.62 10.05 -20.32
N MET A 71 4.09 9.26 -21.29
CA MET A 71 5.41 8.62 -21.21
C MET A 71 6.57 9.62 -21.13
N GLU A 72 6.46 10.76 -21.82
CA GLU A 72 7.47 11.83 -21.78
C GLU A 72 7.60 12.42 -20.35
N GLU A 73 6.48 12.54 -19.64
CA GLU A 73 6.49 13.01 -18.26
C GLU A 73 7.21 12.00 -17.33
N ILE A 74 6.98 10.69 -17.52
CA ILE A 74 7.67 9.63 -16.76
C ILE A 74 9.20 9.77 -16.86
N GLU A 75 9.72 10.01 -18.07
CA GLU A 75 11.17 10.11 -18.31
C GLU A 75 11.80 11.32 -17.60
N THR A 76 10.99 12.30 -17.19
CA THR A 76 11.44 13.48 -16.44
C THR A 76 11.31 13.36 -14.93
N LEU A 77 10.64 12.30 -14.45
CA LEU A 77 10.45 12.11 -13.01
C LEU A 77 11.78 11.79 -12.33
N PRO A 78 12.01 12.35 -11.13
CA PRO A 78 13.15 11.93 -10.33
C PRO A 78 12.99 10.45 -9.98
N GLU A 79 14.09 9.72 -10.03
CA GLU A 79 14.15 8.34 -9.55
C GLU A 79 13.85 8.32 -8.04
N VAL A 80 12.92 7.45 -7.64
CA VAL A 80 12.65 7.19 -6.24
C VAL A 80 13.80 6.38 -5.68
N THR A 81 14.34 6.81 -4.55
CA THR A 81 15.33 6.08 -3.75
C THR A 81 14.78 5.78 -2.37
N ALA A 82 15.46 4.92 -1.59
CA ALA A 82 15.11 4.62 -0.21
C ALA A 82 15.19 5.85 0.73
N GLU A 83 15.83 6.94 0.30
CA GLU A 83 15.94 8.21 1.04
C GLU A 83 14.85 9.23 0.64
N THR A 84 14.02 8.91 -0.34
CA THR A 84 12.92 9.78 -0.79
C THR A 84 11.94 9.97 0.35
N ILE A 85 11.74 11.21 0.81
CA ILE A 85 10.94 11.46 2.02
C ILE A 85 9.47 11.07 1.82
N GLY A 86 8.84 11.48 0.71
CA GLY A 86 7.45 11.12 0.35
C GLY A 86 6.44 11.27 1.49
N ALA A 87 5.28 10.62 1.35
CA ALA A 87 4.41 10.29 2.47
C ALA A 87 3.92 8.86 2.35
N ALA A 88 3.65 8.26 3.51
CA ALA A 88 3.25 6.89 3.62
C ALA A 88 2.22 6.72 4.74
N ALA A 89 1.28 5.80 4.53
CA ALA A 89 0.48 5.22 5.58
C ALA A 89 0.92 3.78 5.81
N VAL A 90 1.13 3.41 7.07
CA VAL A 90 1.48 2.05 7.49
C VAL A 90 0.38 1.57 8.40
N CYS A 91 -0.28 0.48 8.03
CA CYS A 91 -1.44 -0.05 8.75
C CYS A 91 -1.25 -1.52 9.12
N TRP A 92 -1.55 -1.85 10.37
CA TRP A 92 -1.64 -3.23 10.86
C TRP A 92 -3.08 -3.74 10.75
N LEU A 93 -3.25 -4.89 10.11
CA LEU A 93 -4.51 -5.56 9.85
C LEU A 93 -4.64 -6.83 10.70
N PRO A 94 -5.87 -7.19 11.14
CA PRO A 94 -7.15 -6.52 10.85
C PRO A 94 -7.48 -5.35 11.78
N GLU A 95 -6.63 -5.04 12.76
CA GLU A 95 -6.94 -4.09 13.84
C GLU A 95 -7.13 -2.64 13.36
N GLY A 96 -6.61 -2.29 12.17
CA GLY A 96 -6.72 -0.94 11.60
C GLY A 96 -5.86 0.09 12.35
N LEU A 97 -4.80 -0.37 13.01
CA LEU A 97 -3.86 0.48 13.73
C LEU A 97 -2.88 1.06 12.73
N ILE A 98 -2.63 2.36 12.80
CA ILE A 98 -1.73 3.05 11.88
C ILE A 98 -0.50 3.57 12.59
N ALA A 99 0.63 3.58 11.89
CA ALA A 99 1.83 4.25 12.34
C ALA A 99 1.67 5.75 12.13
N VAL A 100 2.10 6.53 13.10
CA VAL A 100 2.10 7.99 13.06
C VAL A 100 3.47 8.48 13.48
N ASP A 101 4.06 9.38 12.71
CA ASP A 101 5.16 10.19 13.15
C ASP A 101 4.59 11.56 13.60
N PRO A 102 4.71 11.93 14.89
CA PRO A 102 4.18 13.19 15.39
C PRO A 102 4.85 14.41 14.75
N ASP A 103 6.08 14.27 14.26
CA ASP A 103 6.84 15.34 13.62
C ASP A 103 6.49 15.50 12.14
N ILE A 104 5.71 14.57 11.57
CA ILE A 104 5.21 14.64 10.20
C ILE A 104 3.76 15.16 10.21
N PRO A 105 3.46 16.28 9.52
CA PRO A 105 2.12 16.88 9.53
C PRO A 105 1.04 16.03 8.83
N GLY A 106 1.45 15.00 8.08
CA GLY A 106 0.58 14.19 7.23
C GLY A 106 0.32 14.83 5.88
N ALA A 107 0.05 14.02 4.87
CA ALA A 107 -0.31 14.50 3.53
C ALA A 107 -1.37 13.60 2.90
N ASP A 108 -2.31 14.18 2.16
CA ASP A 108 -3.23 13.37 1.34
C ASP A 108 -2.42 12.72 0.21
N ILE A 109 -2.57 11.40 0.06
CA ILE A 109 -1.89 10.63 -0.98
C ILE A 109 -2.91 9.86 -1.82
N THR A 110 -2.55 9.59 -3.07
CA THR A 110 -3.37 8.76 -3.97
C THR A 110 -2.55 7.55 -4.38
N VAL A 111 -3.07 6.36 -4.10
CA VAL A 111 -2.36 5.10 -4.35
C VAL A 111 -3.14 4.17 -5.26
N MET A 112 -2.41 3.41 -6.06
CA MET A 112 -2.94 2.30 -6.82
C MET A 112 -3.03 1.05 -5.95
N VAL A 113 -4.23 0.49 -5.83
CA VAL A 113 -4.45 -0.76 -5.08
C VAL A 113 -4.33 -1.99 -5.99
N ASP A 114 -4.75 -1.84 -7.23
CA ASP A 114 -4.73 -2.86 -8.27
C ASP A 114 -4.67 -2.22 -9.67
N SER A 115 -4.39 -3.04 -10.69
CA SER A 115 -4.27 -2.67 -12.10
C SER A 115 -5.60 -2.32 -12.77
N SER A 116 -6.74 -2.43 -12.08
CA SER A 116 -8.05 -2.07 -12.63
C SER A 116 -8.33 -0.56 -12.55
N GLU A 117 -7.28 0.26 -12.43
CA GLU A 117 -7.32 1.72 -12.27
C GLU A 117 -8.05 2.17 -10.99
N ASN A 118 -8.17 1.27 -9.99
CA ASN A 118 -8.72 1.60 -8.69
C ASN A 118 -7.74 2.46 -7.89
N LEU A 119 -7.87 3.78 -8.05
CA LEU A 119 -7.16 4.76 -7.25
C LEU A 119 -7.88 4.97 -5.92
N VAL A 120 -7.12 4.90 -4.83
CA VAL A 120 -7.62 5.07 -3.47
C VAL A 120 -6.96 6.28 -2.83
N HIS A 121 -7.78 7.20 -2.33
CA HIS A 121 -7.34 8.42 -1.65
C HIS A 121 -7.09 8.16 -0.16
N VAL A 122 -5.85 8.18 0.30
CA VAL A 122 -5.50 8.02 1.72
C VAL A 122 -5.41 9.40 2.37
N ALA A 123 -6.09 9.58 3.50
CA ALA A 123 -6.20 10.90 4.12
C ALA A 123 -4.90 11.31 4.82
N ALA A 124 -4.63 12.62 4.92
CA ALA A 124 -3.49 13.15 5.67
C ALA A 124 -3.44 12.71 7.14
N SER A 125 -4.59 12.39 7.75
CA SER A 125 -4.65 11.82 9.10
C SER A 125 -4.10 10.40 9.20
N GLU A 126 -3.98 9.70 8.07
CA GLU A 126 -3.51 8.31 7.96
C GLU A 126 -2.08 8.24 7.42
N ALA A 127 -1.76 9.02 6.38
CA ALA A 127 -0.43 9.06 5.78
C ALA A 127 0.51 10.00 6.56
N ARG A 128 0.87 9.57 7.77
CA ARG A 128 1.65 10.34 8.74
C ARG A 128 3.05 9.80 9.00
N VAL A 129 3.58 8.96 8.12
CA VAL A 129 5.00 8.57 8.17
C VAL A 129 5.68 8.88 6.84
N SER A 130 7.00 8.96 6.86
CA SER A 130 7.81 9.09 5.64
C SER A 130 8.02 7.72 4.99
N ILE A 131 8.37 7.68 3.71
CA ILE A 131 8.72 6.42 3.02
C ILE A 131 9.90 5.71 3.70
N PRO A 132 10.99 6.38 4.11
CA PRO A 132 12.10 5.72 4.80
C PRO A 132 11.65 5.07 6.11
N GLU A 133 10.74 5.70 6.84
CA GLU A 133 10.19 5.13 8.07
C GLU A 133 9.26 3.93 7.77
N ALA A 134 8.45 4.01 6.72
CA ALA A 134 7.63 2.87 6.27
C ALA A 134 8.51 1.67 5.87
N ILE A 135 9.62 1.91 5.16
CA ILE A 135 10.62 0.88 4.84
C ILE A 135 11.19 0.28 6.13
N ARG A 136 11.60 1.12 7.10
CA ARG A 136 12.15 0.66 8.39
C ARG A 136 11.17 -0.26 9.11
N LEU A 137 9.89 0.13 9.19
CA LEU A 137 8.83 -0.66 9.83
C LEU A 137 8.57 -1.98 9.08
N ALA A 138 8.59 -1.95 7.74
CA ALA A 138 8.44 -3.14 6.92
C ALA A 138 9.60 -4.13 7.12
N GLN A 139 10.84 -3.65 7.21
CA GLN A 139 12.02 -4.47 7.50
C GLN A 139 11.98 -5.07 8.91
N GLU A 140 11.53 -4.29 9.90
CA GLU A 140 11.37 -4.76 11.27
C GLU A 140 10.29 -5.86 11.36
N TYR A 141 9.16 -5.66 10.68
CA TYR A 141 8.13 -6.68 10.53
C TYR A 141 8.68 -7.92 9.82
N ALA A 142 9.40 -7.79 8.70
CA ALA A 142 9.98 -8.93 8.00
C ALA A 142 11.04 -9.68 8.84
N THR A 143 11.69 -8.98 9.77
CA THR A 143 12.69 -9.57 10.68
C THR A 143 12.03 -10.39 11.79
N THR A 144 10.95 -9.88 12.37
CA THR A 144 10.33 -10.40 13.60
C THR A 144 9.02 -11.18 13.36
N GLY A 145 8.33 -10.90 12.26
CA GLY A 145 6.95 -11.28 11.96
C GLY A 145 5.94 -10.71 12.93
N GLN A 146 6.36 -9.69 13.69
CA GLN A 146 5.54 -9.05 14.68
C GLN A 146 5.43 -7.57 14.33
N ARG A 147 4.30 -6.98 14.73
CA ARG A 147 4.15 -5.54 14.75
C ARG A 147 5.24 -4.93 15.67
N PRO A 148 6.00 -3.93 15.20
CA PRO A 148 6.91 -3.15 16.05
C PRO A 148 6.21 -2.60 17.28
N ASP A 149 6.89 -2.59 18.43
CA ASP A 149 6.38 -1.95 19.65
C ASP A 149 6.60 -0.44 19.54
N LEU A 150 5.59 0.26 19.02
CA LEU A 150 5.62 1.71 18.86
C LEU A 150 5.14 2.40 20.15
N PRO A 151 5.75 3.54 20.54
CA PRO A 151 5.20 4.42 21.56
C PRO A 151 3.75 4.81 21.25
N ALA A 152 2.95 5.05 22.29
CA ALA A 152 1.52 5.35 22.14
C ALA A 152 1.26 6.62 21.32
N GLU A 153 2.17 7.59 21.32
CA GLU A 153 2.13 8.79 20.49
C GLU A 153 2.40 8.54 19.00
N GLN A 154 2.95 7.38 18.65
CA GLN A 154 3.23 6.93 17.29
C GLN A 154 2.21 5.92 16.75
N GLU A 155 1.15 5.65 17.53
CA GLU A 155 0.07 4.76 17.14
C GLU A 155 -1.24 5.54 17.14
N ASN A 156 -2.04 5.37 16.08
CA ASN A 156 -3.40 5.87 16.05
C ASN A 156 -4.34 4.77 15.56
N SER A 157 -5.57 4.76 16.05
CA SER A 157 -6.60 3.84 15.58
C SER A 157 -7.50 4.58 14.61
N VAL A 158 -7.58 4.09 13.37
CA VAL A 158 -8.53 4.63 12.39
C VAL A 158 -9.66 3.64 12.19
N GLY A 159 -10.89 4.11 12.38
CA GLY A 159 -12.06 3.26 12.25
C GLY A 159 -12.23 2.70 10.83
N ALA A 160 -12.42 1.38 10.75
CA ALA A 160 -13.08 0.56 9.72
C ALA A 160 -12.71 0.69 8.23
N ARG A 161 -11.97 1.72 7.78
CA ARG A 161 -11.61 1.86 6.36
C ARG A 161 -10.83 0.67 5.84
N TRP A 162 -9.95 0.12 6.67
CA TRP A 162 -8.99 -0.92 6.33
C TRP A 162 -9.45 -2.34 6.68
N ALA A 163 -10.65 -2.50 7.25
CA ALA A 163 -11.23 -3.81 7.36
C ALA A 163 -11.44 -4.37 5.94
N PRO A 164 -11.19 -5.68 5.71
CA PRO A 164 -11.52 -6.30 4.43
C PRO A 164 -12.97 -5.96 4.11
N GLN A 165 -13.19 -5.30 2.97
CA GLN A 165 -14.54 -5.06 2.46
C GLN A 165 -15.15 -6.45 2.29
N PRO A 166 -16.34 -6.73 2.86
CA PRO A 166 -17.00 -8.00 2.59
C PRO A 166 -17.13 -8.14 1.08
N GLU A 167 -16.66 -9.25 0.53
CA GLU A 167 -16.84 -9.57 -0.88
C GLU A 167 -18.31 -9.31 -1.22
N MET A 168 -18.57 -8.32 -2.08
CA MET A 168 -19.91 -8.17 -2.61
C MET A 168 -20.21 -9.48 -3.33
N PRO A 169 -21.34 -10.15 -3.01
CA PRO A 169 -21.68 -11.38 -3.70
C PRO A 169 -21.68 -11.07 -5.19
N VAL A 170 -20.86 -11.80 -5.95
CA VAL A 170 -20.89 -11.80 -7.41
C VAL A 170 -22.35 -11.99 -7.78
N GLN A 171 -22.99 -10.94 -8.30
CA GLN A 171 -24.33 -11.07 -8.82
C GLN A 171 -24.22 -12.02 -10.00
N ASP A 172 -24.63 -13.26 -9.76
CA ASP A 172 -24.80 -14.27 -10.79
C ASP A 172 -25.84 -13.69 -11.75
N TRP A 173 -25.36 -13.08 -12.84
CA TRP A 173 -26.18 -12.52 -13.90
C TRP A 173 -26.73 -13.71 -14.70
N SER A 174 -27.62 -14.49 -14.09
CA SER A 174 -28.46 -15.43 -14.82
C SER A 174 -29.46 -14.60 -15.62
N GLY A 175 -29.05 -14.25 -16.83
CA GLY A 175 -29.91 -13.68 -17.86
C GLY A 175 -31.02 -14.65 -18.22
N GLU A 176 -32.06 -14.74 -17.38
CA GLU A 176 -33.36 -15.24 -17.78
C GLU A 176 -34.08 -14.13 -18.55
N THR A 177 -33.85 -14.10 -19.86
CA THR A 177 -34.79 -13.48 -20.79
C THR A 177 -36.14 -14.18 -20.64
N SER A 178 -37.03 -13.57 -19.86
CA SER A 178 -38.45 -13.91 -19.88
C SER A 178 -39.00 -13.57 -21.26
N GLU A 179 -39.18 -14.58 -22.10
CA GLU A 179 -40.18 -14.57 -23.16
C GLU A 179 -41.53 -14.27 -22.51
N GLN A 180 -42.02 -13.04 -22.66
CA GLN A 180 -43.42 -12.72 -22.43
C GLN A 180 -44.15 -12.72 -23.77
N ASP A 181 -44.89 -13.79 -23.98
CA ASP A 181 -46.06 -13.86 -24.85
C ASP A 181 -46.90 -12.58 -24.73
N ARG A 182 -47.13 -11.91 -25.87
CA ARG A 182 -48.45 -11.40 -26.31
C ARG A 182 -48.43 -10.85 -27.73
#